data_AF-G0VBJ5-F1
#
_entry.id   AF-G0VBJ5-F1
#
_cell.length_a   1.000
_cell.length_b   1.000
_cell.length_c   1.000
_cell.angle_alpha   90.00
_cell.angle_beta   90.00
_cell.angle_gamma   90.00
#
_symmetry.space_group_name_H-M   'P 1'
#
loop_
_entity.id
_entity.type
_entity.pdbx_description
1 polymer ?
#
loop_
_entity_poly.entity_id
_entity_poly.type
_entity_poly.pdbx_seq_one_letter_code
_entity_poly.pdbx_strand_id
1 'polypeptide(L)'
;MKFLSFIKNGSKKRSAEESTLDISDERPLKRLSQGSEELKPKDTSFQYGNKKSTTKCNKPQLNLLLKTDDETLQDKNNSSSRISSWGSTQLPTPISTPLKPGNFQVADYHHYDQKYPTIPSSPSSENDQTIIEEFADLNLLHSSQKPHPIFQIPEIVNTILQFIVASEPTTTVSEYERRDVLYQCLQVNKLWCFLCLKYIKDDIKFRKFENVRKFIPYSKNNEGTISPKTLSFYRLNELRQHHINEISSKIITSNLIKLQFYICPNVAPPMHWFPHFTNLQKLIITGNKKLDDTTLIRLASHIPNLITLDLRACVNVSDLGIISIAMHCPHLKLCNLGRHKNKSGITNLSLVALGKYTEVETIGLAGCDISDAGIWEFAKLNGNNLKRLSINNCNKLTDYSIPILIGFNYFPNLAVLEIKNLDLLTDVKWLVRFKLWKKSKNVPVLIDGGERINKLMVGEEKRIRRNNSLLALNDMTQWVNEIDNEK
;
A
#
# COMPACT_ATOMS: atom_id res chain seq x y z
N MET A 1 -12.15 23.07 25.84
CA MET A 1 -11.96 24.12 26.87
C MET A 1 -10.87 23.77 27.91
N LYS A 2 -9.70 23.25 27.49
CA LYS A 2 -8.53 22.99 28.38
C LYS A 2 -7.20 23.50 27.82
N PHE A 3 -7.21 24.28 26.73
CA PHE A 3 -5.99 24.81 26.11
C PHE A 3 -5.77 26.32 26.37
N LEU A 4 -6.82 27.06 26.76
CA LEU A 4 -6.73 28.49 27.08
C LEU A 4 -6.32 28.80 28.52
N SER A 5 -6.29 27.82 29.44
CA SER A 5 -5.89 28.02 30.83
C SER A 5 -4.38 27.97 31.08
N PHE A 6 -3.57 27.53 30.10
CA PHE A 6 -2.12 27.40 30.27
C PHE A 6 -1.35 28.66 29.84
N ILE A 7 -1.90 29.46 28.92
CA ILE A 7 -1.26 30.70 28.42
C ILE A 7 -1.39 31.87 29.42
N LYS A 8 -2.34 31.82 30.36
CA LYS A 8 -2.66 32.95 31.26
C LYS A 8 -1.89 32.97 32.60
N ASN A 9 -1.17 31.89 32.95
CA ASN A 9 -0.50 31.76 34.26
C ASN A 9 1.04 31.89 34.21
N GLY A 10 1.63 32.30 33.08
CA GLY A 10 3.08 32.47 32.96
C GLY A 10 3.64 33.82 33.45
N SER A 11 2.79 34.77 33.84
CA SER A 11 3.21 36.15 34.15
C SER A 11 2.80 36.57 35.55
N LYS A 12 3.59 36.20 36.57
CA LYS A 12 3.86 37.02 37.77
C LYS A 12 4.76 36.30 38.79
N LYS A 13 5.80 37.02 39.20
CA LYS A 13 6.66 36.87 40.39
C LYS A 13 7.71 35.73 40.37
N ARG A 14 8.97 36.10 40.14
CA ARG A 14 9.92 36.32 41.24
C ARG A 14 11.07 37.24 40.80
N SER A 15 11.33 38.19 41.68
CA SER A 15 12.34 39.24 41.66
C SER A 15 13.70 38.72 42.13
N ALA A 16 14.74 39.35 41.60
CA ALA A 16 16.03 39.71 42.21
C ALA A 16 16.84 38.62 42.94
N GLU A 17 18.02 38.31 42.40
CA GLU A 17 19.30 38.70 43.01
C GLU A 17 20.45 38.57 42.00
N GLU A 18 21.39 39.52 42.10
CA GLU A 18 22.46 39.88 41.17
C GLU A 18 23.70 38.97 41.25
N SER A 19 24.48 38.91 40.17
CA SER A 19 25.96 39.12 40.12
C SER A 19 26.52 38.52 38.80
N THR A 20 26.73 39.34 37.76
CA THR A 20 27.98 40.03 37.32
C THR A 20 28.87 39.22 36.37
N LEU A 21 29.46 39.95 35.41
CA LEU A 21 30.52 39.61 34.44
C LEU A 21 29.98 39.15 33.07
N ASP A 22 29.67 40.03 32.12
CA ASP A 22 30.47 41.04 31.37
C ASP A 22 31.30 40.43 30.23
N ILE A 23 31.54 41.26 29.19
CA ILE A 23 32.22 41.07 27.89
C ILE A 23 31.29 41.27 26.67
N SER A 24 31.11 42.57 26.39
CA SER A 24 31.35 43.25 25.10
C SER A 24 31.67 42.39 23.87
N ASP A 25 30.97 42.65 22.75
CA ASP A 25 31.61 43.41 21.67
C ASP A 25 30.65 43.92 20.58
N GLU A 26 31.11 45.02 20.01
CA GLU A 26 30.42 46.11 19.34
C GLU A 26 29.83 45.83 17.94
N ARG A 27 28.72 46.51 17.65
CA ARG A 27 28.40 46.99 16.29
C ARG A 27 29.19 48.28 16.01
N PRO A 28 29.34 48.64 14.72
CA PRO A 28 29.23 50.04 14.33
C PRO A 28 28.02 50.27 13.42
N LEU A 29 27.16 51.19 13.87
CA LEU A 29 26.25 51.96 13.03
C LEU A 29 26.99 53.24 12.60
N LYS A 30 26.92 53.59 11.31
CA LYS A 30 26.98 55.00 10.87
C LYS A 30 25.80 55.30 9.95
N ARG A 31 24.97 56.24 10.42
CA ARG A 31 23.96 57.03 9.68
C ARG A 31 24.63 58.27 9.08
N LEU A 32 24.05 58.78 8.00
CA LEU A 32 23.43 60.13 7.84
C LEU A 32 23.19 60.37 6.32
N SER A 33 21.92 60.38 5.85
CA SER A 33 21.03 61.55 5.58
C SER A 33 21.45 62.34 4.32
N GLN A 34 20.63 62.81 3.36
CA GLN A 34 19.26 63.36 3.33
C GLN A 34 18.69 63.34 1.89
N GLY A 35 17.39 63.67 1.74
CA GLY A 35 16.77 64.26 0.52
C GLY A 35 15.63 63.41 -0.06
N SER A 36 14.38 63.51 0.40
CA SER A 36 13.31 64.42 -0.07
C SER A 36 13.02 64.35 -1.58
N GLU A 37 11.89 63.73 -1.97
CA GLU A 37 10.91 64.34 -2.88
C GLU A 37 9.62 63.51 -2.94
N GLU A 38 8.50 64.23 -2.81
CA GLU A 38 7.13 63.77 -3.01
C GLU A 38 6.85 63.49 -4.50
N LEU A 39 5.96 62.56 -4.81
CA LEU A 39 4.88 62.76 -5.80
C LEU A 39 3.86 61.62 -5.74
N LYS A 40 2.61 62.04 -5.57
CA LYS A 40 1.37 61.26 -5.48
C LYS A 40 0.80 60.92 -6.88
N PRO A 41 -0.27 60.10 -6.97
CA PRO A 41 -0.62 59.31 -8.15
C PRO A 41 -1.47 60.06 -9.18
N LYS A 42 -1.49 59.57 -10.43
CA LYS A 42 -2.45 59.92 -11.49
C LYS A 42 -3.29 58.67 -11.78
N ASP A 43 -4.61 58.68 -11.54
CA ASP A 43 -5.70 59.29 -12.34
C ASP A 43 -6.03 58.47 -13.60
N THR A 44 -7.26 58.25 -14.07
CA THR A 44 -8.68 58.38 -13.64
C THR A 44 -9.50 57.89 -14.85
N SER A 45 -10.71 57.32 -14.62
CA SER A 45 -11.93 57.56 -15.43
C SER A 45 -13.11 56.73 -14.87
N PHE A 46 -14.00 57.33 -14.06
CA PHE A 46 -15.29 58.00 -14.39
C PHE A 46 -16.45 57.03 -14.72
N GLN A 47 -17.36 56.77 -13.74
CA GLN A 47 -18.75 57.27 -13.56
C GLN A 47 -19.82 56.66 -14.51
N TYR A 48 -20.76 55.82 -14.04
CA TYR A 48 -22.02 56.01 -13.25
C TYR A 48 -23.28 56.25 -14.10
N GLY A 49 -24.26 55.34 -13.97
CA GLY A 49 -25.58 55.40 -14.63
C GLY A 49 -26.62 54.39 -14.08
N ASN A 50 -27.01 54.59 -12.82
CA ASN A 50 -28.27 54.29 -12.11
C ASN A 50 -29.32 53.22 -12.52
N LYS A 51 -29.76 52.48 -11.46
CA LYS A 51 -31.11 51.96 -11.10
C LYS A 51 -31.68 50.80 -11.94
N LYS A 52 -32.35 49.75 -11.44
CA LYS A 52 -32.85 49.26 -10.13
C LYS A 52 -33.29 47.79 -10.43
N SER A 53 -32.99 46.81 -9.57
CA SER A 53 -34.02 45.91 -9.01
C SER A 53 -33.40 44.92 -8.02
N THR A 54 -34.21 44.62 -7.03
CA THR A 54 -33.98 43.85 -5.81
C THR A 54 -33.97 42.35 -6.05
N THR A 55 -33.09 41.61 -5.38
CA THR A 55 -33.49 40.48 -4.51
C THR A 55 -32.31 39.93 -3.71
N LYS A 56 -32.52 39.84 -2.39
CA LYS A 56 -31.64 39.20 -1.40
C LYS A 56 -31.68 37.69 -1.57
N CYS A 57 -30.56 37.00 -1.38
CA CYS A 57 -30.56 35.61 -0.95
C CYS A 57 -29.57 35.43 0.21
N ASN A 58 -30.14 35.34 1.42
CA ASN A 58 -29.46 34.87 2.62
C ASN A 58 -29.46 33.33 2.61
N LYS A 59 -28.38 32.77 3.17
CA LYS A 59 -28.21 31.35 3.53
C LYS A 59 -29.47 30.74 4.18
N PRO A 60 -29.67 29.43 4.01
CA PRO A 60 -30.15 28.63 5.12
C PRO A 60 -29.28 27.38 5.39
N GLN A 61 -29.14 27.11 6.69
CA GLN A 61 -28.84 25.82 7.27
C GLN A 61 -29.88 24.79 6.81
N LEU A 62 -29.46 23.53 6.59
CA LEU A 62 -30.40 22.41 6.60
C LEU A 62 -29.96 21.37 7.63
N ASN A 63 -30.75 21.31 8.70
CA ASN A 63 -30.78 20.24 9.68
C ASN A 63 -31.43 19.00 9.07
N LEU A 64 -30.97 17.83 9.55
CA LEU A 64 -31.61 16.54 9.37
C LEU A 64 -33.07 16.60 9.84
N LEU A 65 -33.99 16.13 9.00
CA LEU A 65 -35.30 15.66 9.41
C LEU A 65 -35.46 14.22 8.94
N LEU A 66 -35.51 13.32 9.92
CA LEU A 66 -36.04 11.97 9.79
C LEU A 66 -37.52 12.07 9.40
N LYS A 67 -37.91 11.30 8.38
CA LYS A 67 -39.31 10.93 8.17
C LYS A 67 -39.45 9.44 8.45
N THR A 68 -40.22 9.18 9.49
CA THR A 68 -40.92 7.95 9.83
C THR A 68 -41.99 7.65 8.78
N ASP A 69 -42.09 6.39 8.37
CA ASP A 69 -43.35 5.79 7.93
C ASP A 69 -43.52 4.48 8.72
N ASP A 70 -44.56 4.46 9.55
CA ASP A 70 -45.09 3.31 10.27
C ASP A 70 -46.00 2.51 9.33
N GLU A 71 -45.84 1.18 9.28
CA GLU A 71 -46.98 0.24 9.24
C GLU A 71 -46.61 -1.05 10.00
N THR A 72 -47.16 -1.13 11.22
CA THR A 72 -47.75 -2.29 11.92
C THR A 72 -47.19 -3.70 11.73
N LEU A 73 -46.76 -4.34 12.84
CA LEU A 73 -47.25 -5.66 13.29
C LEU A 73 -46.77 -6.01 14.72
N GLN A 74 -47.73 -5.96 15.64
CA GLN A 74 -47.95 -6.69 16.91
C GLN A 74 -46.79 -7.40 17.65
N ASP A 75 -46.58 -6.93 18.89
CA ASP A 75 -46.51 -7.65 20.17
C ASP A 75 -45.83 -9.03 20.26
N LYS A 76 -44.74 -9.07 21.06
CA LYS A 76 -44.70 -9.84 22.32
C LYS A 76 -43.49 -9.46 23.19
N ASN A 77 -43.81 -8.93 24.38
CA ASN A 77 -42.95 -8.82 25.54
C ASN A 77 -42.34 -10.19 25.93
N ASN A 78 -41.06 -10.25 26.33
CA ASN A 78 -40.71 -10.42 27.74
C ASN A 78 -39.21 -10.48 28.05
N SER A 79 -38.91 -9.86 29.19
CA SER A 79 -37.90 -10.22 30.19
C SER A 79 -36.48 -9.65 30.10
N SER A 80 -36.10 -9.16 31.27
CA SER A 80 -34.99 -8.32 31.66
C SER A 80 -33.91 -9.13 32.39
N SER A 81 -32.77 -8.47 32.62
CA SER A 81 -31.70 -8.83 33.58
C SER A 81 -30.79 -9.99 33.15
N ARG A 82 -29.46 -9.97 33.31
CA ARG A 82 -28.65 -9.54 34.46
C ARG A 82 -27.21 -9.19 34.05
N ILE A 83 -26.65 -8.27 34.82
CA ILE A 83 -25.22 -8.01 35.06
C ILE A 83 -24.61 -9.21 35.79
N SER A 84 -23.41 -9.66 35.39
CA SER A 84 -22.36 -10.08 36.33
C SER A 84 -21.00 -10.18 35.64
N SER A 85 -20.02 -9.57 36.32
CA SER A 85 -18.58 -9.70 36.16
C SER A 85 -18.09 -11.10 36.58
N TRP A 86 -16.78 -11.30 36.36
CA TRP A 86 -15.80 -12.28 36.89
C TRP A 86 -15.02 -12.82 35.67
N GLY A 87 -13.70 -12.92 35.63
CA GLY A 87 -12.74 -13.16 36.69
C GLY A 87 -11.72 -14.14 36.08
N SER A 88 -10.45 -13.77 36.14
CA SER A 88 -9.28 -14.41 35.55
C SER A 88 -9.21 -15.93 35.74
N THR A 89 -8.89 -16.68 34.67
CA THR A 89 -8.19 -17.97 34.83
C THR A 89 -7.29 -18.27 33.62
N GLN A 90 -6.18 -18.94 33.94
CA GLN A 90 -4.93 -19.01 33.20
C GLN A 90 -4.93 -19.99 32.01
N LEU A 91 -4.08 -19.70 31.01
CA LEU A 91 -3.67 -20.57 29.91
C LEU A 91 -2.66 -21.63 30.39
N PRO A 92 -2.72 -22.90 29.93
CA PRO A 92 -1.62 -23.85 30.09
C PRO A 92 -0.69 -23.87 28.87
N THR A 93 0.61 -23.92 29.15
CA THR A 93 1.75 -24.11 28.24
C THR A 93 1.91 -25.58 27.82
N PRO A 94 2.49 -25.89 26.65
CA PRO A 94 2.88 -27.26 26.30
C PRO A 94 4.32 -27.57 26.76
N ILE A 95 4.46 -28.68 27.49
CA ILE A 95 5.73 -29.28 27.92
C ILE A 95 6.28 -30.18 26.79
N SER A 96 7.56 -30.02 26.51
CA SER A 96 8.37 -30.86 25.63
C SER A 96 9.00 -32.01 26.42
N THR A 97 9.04 -33.21 25.84
CA THR A 97 10.00 -34.27 26.24
C THR A 97 10.43 -35.10 25.02
N PRO A 98 11.71 -35.50 24.92
CA PRO A 98 12.29 -36.14 23.74
C PRO A 98 12.34 -37.67 23.86
N LEU A 99 12.13 -38.39 22.75
CA LEU A 99 12.36 -39.84 22.66
C LEU A 99 13.68 -40.14 21.93
N LYS A 100 14.48 -41.02 22.55
CA LYS A 100 15.78 -41.54 22.08
C LYS A 100 15.63 -42.71 21.10
N PRO A 101 16.68 -43.07 20.32
CA PRO A 101 16.63 -44.03 19.22
C PRO A 101 16.99 -45.46 19.68
N GLY A 102 16.39 -46.46 19.02
CA GLY A 102 16.72 -47.88 19.18
C GLY A 102 16.86 -48.56 17.82
N ASN A 103 18.05 -49.12 17.57
CA ASN A 103 18.42 -49.97 16.44
C ASN A 103 17.55 -51.24 16.36
N PHE A 104 17.38 -51.83 15.16
CA PHE A 104 17.81 -53.22 14.86
C PHE A 104 17.60 -53.60 13.37
N GLN A 105 18.71 -54.07 12.81
CA GLN A 105 19.04 -55.03 11.73
C GLN A 105 18.03 -55.66 10.75
N VAL A 106 18.67 -56.06 9.65
CA VAL A 106 18.26 -56.66 8.37
C VAL A 106 18.09 -58.19 8.43
N ALA A 107 17.10 -58.73 7.71
CA ALA A 107 17.01 -60.05 7.01
C ALA A 107 15.51 -60.30 6.71
N ASP A 108 15.02 -61.00 5.69
CA ASP A 108 15.53 -61.63 4.47
C ASP A 108 14.30 -61.87 3.56
N TYR A 109 14.55 -62.10 2.27
CA TYR A 109 13.55 -62.36 1.23
C TYR A 109 12.72 -63.63 1.46
N HIS A 110 11.39 -63.55 1.29
CA HIS A 110 10.59 -64.63 0.70
C HIS A 110 9.31 -64.09 0.01
N HIS A 111 9.07 -64.56 -1.21
CA HIS A 111 7.86 -64.39 -2.03
C HIS A 111 6.57 -64.74 -1.27
N TYR A 112 5.50 -63.97 -1.45
CA TYR A 112 4.23 -64.46 -2.01
C TYR A 112 3.32 -63.28 -2.41
N ASP A 113 2.55 -63.56 -3.45
CA ASP A 113 1.76 -62.70 -4.31
C ASP A 113 0.47 -62.11 -3.68
N GLN A 114 -0.06 -61.06 -4.34
CA GLN A 114 -1.48 -60.63 -4.38
C GLN A 114 -2.11 -59.83 -3.21
N LYS A 115 -2.19 -58.50 -3.37
CA LYS A 115 -3.43 -57.70 -3.64
C LYS A 115 -3.20 -56.23 -3.27
N TYR A 116 -2.99 -55.38 -4.27
CA TYR A 116 -3.03 -53.92 -4.09
C TYR A 116 -4.47 -53.45 -3.87
N PRO A 117 -4.70 -52.46 -2.99
CA PRO A 117 -6.00 -51.80 -2.89
C PRO A 117 -6.28 -51.03 -4.18
N THR A 118 -7.47 -51.24 -4.72
CA THR A 118 -8.05 -50.55 -5.87
C THR A 118 -8.02 -49.04 -5.66
N ILE A 119 -7.35 -48.35 -6.59
CA ILE A 119 -7.41 -46.89 -6.77
C ILE A 119 -8.86 -46.52 -7.09
N PRO A 120 -9.45 -45.44 -6.52
CA PRO A 120 -10.76 -44.98 -6.92
C PRO A 120 -10.76 -44.65 -8.41
N SER A 121 -11.56 -45.40 -9.17
CA SER A 121 -11.85 -45.10 -10.56
C SER A 121 -12.58 -43.77 -10.68
N SER A 122 -12.19 -43.01 -11.71
CA SER A 122 -12.84 -41.83 -12.33
C SER A 122 -12.79 -40.49 -11.58
N PRO A 123 -12.23 -39.43 -12.21
CA PRO A 123 -12.61 -38.07 -11.89
C PRO A 123 -14.03 -37.83 -12.43
N SER A 124 -14.95 -37.54 -11.53
CA SER A 124 -16.33 -37.17 -11.86
C SER A 124 -16.40 -35.76 -12.46
N SER A 125 -16.03 -35.62 -13.73
CA SER A 125 -16.66 -34.72 -14.70
C SER A 125 -16.09 -35.01 -16.09
N GLU A 126 -16.93 -35.23 -17.10
CA GLU A 126 -16.54 -35.45 -18.51
C GLU A 126 -15.71 -34.27 -19.09
N ASN A 127 -15.69 -33.12 -18.40
CA ASN A 127 -14.94 -31.92 -18.75
C ASN A 127 -13.43 -31.97 -18.42
N ASP A 128 -13.00 -32.82 -17.48
CA ASP A 128 -11.57 -32.98 -17.18
C ASP A 128 -10.87 -33.97 -18.11
N GLN A 129 -11.62 -34.94 -18.67
CA GLN A 129 -11.11 -35.90 -19.66
C GLN A 129 -10.89 -35.26 -21.03
N THR A 130 -11.80 -34.39 -21.48
CA THR A 130 -11.71 -33.70 -22.78
C THR A 130 -10.51 -32.74 -22.88
N ILE A 131 -10.13 -32.08 -21.79
CA ILE A 131 -8.92 -31.23 -21.75
C ILE A 131 -7.65 -32.09 -21.74
N ILE A 132 -7.66 -33.26 -21.11
CA ILE A 132 -6.53 -34.21 -21.13
C ILE A 132 -6.36 -34.81 -22.55
N GLU A 133 -7.45 -34.97 -23.30
CA GLU A 133 -7.45 -35.50 -24.66
C GLU A 133 -7.00 -34.45 -25.70
N GLU A 134 -7.36 -33.17 -25.58
CA GLU A 134 -6.90 -32.12 -26.51
C GLU A 134 -5.40 -31.76 -26.36
N PHE A 135 -4.81 -32.02 -25.19
CA PHE A 135 -3.35 -31.93 -24.99
C PHE A 135 -2.64 -33.28 -25.19
N ALA A 136 -3.36 -34.37 -25.49
CA ALA A 136 -2.77 -35.66 -25.87
C ALA A 136 -2.16 -35.65 -27.28
N ASP A 137 -2.55 -34.69 -28.12
CA ASP A 137 -1.97 -34.46 -29.45
C ASP A 137 -0.60 -33.73 -29.41
N LEU A 138 -0.17 -33.27 -28.23
CA LEU A 138 1.24 -32.99 -28.00
C LEU A 138 1.92 -34.34 -27.80
N ASN A 139 2.58 -34.89 -28.83
CA ASN A 139 3.37 -36.13 -28.79
C ASN A 139 4.14 -36.31 -27.46
N LEU A 140 3.48 -36.91 -26.47
CA LEU A 140 3.96 -37.11 -25.09
C LEU A 140 4.81 -38.38 -25.00
N LEU A 141 5.60 -38.68 -26.02
CA LEU A 141 6.43 -39.88 -26.05
C LEU A 141 7.66 -39.60 -26.91
N HIS A 142 8.78 -39.30 -26.27
CA HIS A 142 10.11 -39.83 -26.60
C HIS A 142 11.09 -39.57 -25.45
N SER A 143 10.87 -40.24 -24.33
CA SER A 143 11.93 -40.52 -23.36
C SER A 143 11.92 -42.02 -23.13
N SER A 144 12.95 -42.71 -23.60
CA SER A 144 13.15 -44.16 -23.40
C SER A 144 13.44 -44.53 -21.94
N GLN A 145 13.54 -43.55 -21.04
CA GLN A 145 13.67 -43.76 -19.60
C GLN A 145 12.31 -43.58 -18.93
N LYS A 146 11.84 -44.64 -18.24
CA LYS A 146 10.70 -44.54 -17.32
C LYS A 146 11.08 -43.53 -16.22
N PRO A 147 10.29 -42.47 -15.99
CA PRO A 147 10.57 -41.53 -14.91
C PRO A 147 10.56 -42.29 -13.58
N HIS A 148 11.51 -41.95 -12.70
CA HIS A 148 11.65 -42.57 -11.38
C HIS A 148 10.29 -42.59 -10.63
N PRO A 149 9.93 -43.68 -9.91
CA PRO A 149 8.60 -43.84 -9.31
C PRO A 149 8.16 -42.68 -8.42
N ILE A 150 9.12 -41.99 -7.79
CA ILE A 150 8.89 -40.81 -6.97
C ILE A 150 8.16 -39.67 -7.71
N PHE A 151 8.35 -39.54 -9.03
CA PHE A 151 7.70 -38.51 -9.87
C PHE A 151 6.32 -38.92 -10.37
N GLN A 152 5.80 -40.05 -9.90
CA GLN A 152 4.43 -40.51 -10.11
C GLN A 152 3.57 -40.34 -8.84
N ILE A 153 4.15 -39.84 -7.75
CA ILE A 153 3.46 -39.57 -6.49
C ILE A 153 2.88 -38.15 -6.55
N PRO A 154 1.54 -37.97 -6.52
CA PRO A 154 0.89 -36.67 -6.68
C PRO A 154 1.37 -35.62 -5.66
N GLU A 155 1.58 -36.01 -4.41
CA GLU A 155 2.01 -35.11 -3.33
C GLU A 155 3.41 -34.56 -3.58
N ILE A 156 4.32 -35.41 -4.08
CA ILE A 156 5.69 -35.03 -4.38
C ILE A 156 5.72 -34.10 -5.59
N VAL A 157 5.03 -34.48 -6.67
CA VAL A 157 4.93 -33.63 -7.87
C VAL A 157 4.30 -32.29 -7.52
N ASN A 158 3.22 -32.29 -6.74
CA ASN A 158 2.57 -31.07 -6.30
C ASN A 158 3.50 -30.20 -5.44
N THR A 159 4.32 -30.78 -4.55
CA THR A 159 5.32 -30.05 -3.76
C THR A 159 6.41 -29.44 -4.64
N ILE A 160 6.88 -30.17 -5.66
CA ILE A 160 7.84 -29.66 -6.66
C ILE A 160 7.23 -28.48 -7.42
N LEU A 161 5.99 -28.62 -7.90
CA LEU A 161 5.29 -27.56 -8.62
C LEU A 161 5.05 -26.33 -7.72
N GLN A 162 4.70 -26.54 -6.44
CA GLN A 162 4.60 -25.45 -5.47
C GLN A 162 5.93 -24.73 -5.30
N PHE A 163 7.05 -25.46 -5.24
CA PHE A 163 8.37 -24.85 -5.15
C PHE A 163 8.71 -24.04 -6.41
N ILE A 164 8.43 -24.57 -7.61
CA ILE A 164 8.63 -23.85 -8.89
C ILE A 164 7.78 -22.58 -8.96
N VAL A 165 6.55 -22.61 -8.45
CA VAL A 165 5.63 -21.46 -8.44
C VAL A 165 6.00 -20.45 -7.36
N ALA A 166 6.39 -20.91 -6.16
CA ALA A 166 6.66 -20.09 -4.98
C ALA A 166 8.05 -19.44 -4.96
N SER A 167 9.01 -19.95 -5.72
CA SER A 167 10.36 -19.38 -5.78
C SER A 167 10.31 -17.97 -6.38
N GLU A 168 10.50 -16.94 -5.55
CA GLU A 168 10.68 -15.57 -6.02
C GLU A 168 11.88 -15.48 -6.98
N PRO A 169 11.89 -14.53 -7.94
CA PRO A 169 13.03 -14.40 -8.83
C PRO A 169 14.16 -13.89 -7.95
N THR A 170 15.09 -14.78 -7.59
CA THR A 170 16.46 -14.33 -7.37
C THR A 170 16.85 -13.56 -8.63
N THR A 171 17.68 -12.53 -8.47
CA THR A 171 18.11 -11.56 -9.48
C THR A 171 18.68 -12.15 -10.78
N THR A 172 18.71 -13.47 -10.93
CA THR A 172 19.25 -14.24 -12.04
C THR A 172 18.19 -15.03 -12.85
N VAL A 173 16.97 -15.29 -12.35
CA VAL A 173 15.96 -16.08 -13.09
C VAL A 173 14.78 -15.19 -13.48
N SER A 174 14.61 -14.96 -14.78
CA SER A 174 13.53 -14.12 -15.29
C SER A 174 12.18 -14.83 -15.13
N GLU A 175 11.08 -14.09 -14.94
CA GLU A 175 9.72 -14.67 -14.93
C GLU A 175 9.37 -15.44 -16.22
N TYR A 176 10.13 -15.24 -17.31
CA TYR A 176 10.02 -15.99 -18.55
C TYR A 176 10.46 -17.45 -18.36
N GLU A 177 11.61 -17.68 -17.71
CA GLU A 177 12.15 -19.02 -17.47
C GLU A 177 11.21 -19.86 -16.61
N ARG A 178 10.51 -19.28 -15.63
CA ARG A 178 9.53 -20.02 -14.81
C ARG A 178 8.32 -20.53 -15.59
N ARG A 179 7.84 -19.75 -16.57
CA ARG A 179 6.71 -20.18 -17.40
C ARG A 179 7.17 -21.27 -18.37
N ASP A 180 8.37 -21.14 -18.91
CA ASP A 180 8.98 -22.17 -19.75
C ASP A 180 9.15 -23.48 -18.95
N VAL A 181 9.56 -23.42 -17.68
CA VAL A 181 9.61 -24.60 -16.80
C VAL A 181 8.23 -25.21 -16.59
N LEU A 182 7.18 -24.42 -16.32
CA LEU A 182 5.81 -24.95 -16.18
C LEU A 182 5.27 -25.55 -17.49
N TYR A 183 5.60 -24.96 -18.64
CA TYR A 183 5.26 -25.53 -19.94
C TYR A 183 6.00 -26.83 -20.22
N GLN A 184 7.28 -26.92 -19.84
CA GLN A 184 8.06 -28.17 -19.90
C GLN A 184 7.45 -29.24 -18.98
N CYS A 185 6.96 -28.84 -17.80
CA CYS A 185 6.30 -29.75 -16.86
C CYS A 185 5.02 -30.36 -17.44
N LEU A 186 4.29 -29.67 -18.32
CA LEU A 186 3.14 -30.24 -19.04
C LEU A 186 3.52 -31.43 -19.92
N GLN A 187 4.77 -31.48 -20.39
CA GLN A 187 5.26 -32.49 -21.33
C GLN A 187 5.84 -33.74 -20.63
N VAL A 188 5.85 -33.80 -19.29
CA VAL A 188 6.50 -34.89 -18.54
C VAL A 188 5.68 -36.17 -18.57
N ASN A 189 4.43 -36.12 -18.06
CA ASN A 189 3.47 -37.21 -18.11
C ASN A 189 2.06 -36.68 -17.77
N LYS A 190 1.04 -37.56 -17.81
CA LYS A 190 -0.36 -37.19 -17.52
C LYS A 190 -0.56 -36.57 -16.13
N LEU A 191 0.12 -37.08 -15.10
CA LEU A 191 0.02 -36.56 -13.73
C LEU A 191 0.57 -35.14 -13.63
N TRP A 192 1.77 -34.91 -14.18
CA TRP A 192 2.39 -33.59 -14.22
C TRP A 192 1.56 -32.61 -15.02
N CYS A 193 1.04 -33.02 -16.18
CA CYS A 193 0.13 -32.21 -16.99
C CYS A 193 -1.10 -31.77 -16.18
N PHE A 194 -1.82 -32.73 -15.57
CA PHE A 194 -3.01 -32.45 -14.77
C PHE A 194 -2.72 -31.49 -13.60
N LEU A 195 -1.66 -31.74 -12.82
CA LEU A 195 -1.30 -30.90 -11.68
C LEU A 195 -0.79 -29.51 -12.12
N CYS A 196 0.02 -29.42 -13.17
CA CYS A 196 0.49 -28.15 -13.72
C CYS A 196 -0.65 -27.28 -14.24
N LEU A 197 -1.63 -27.88 -14.92
CA LEU A 197 -2.77 -27.15 -15.46
C LEU A 197 -3.55 -26.43 -14.36
N LYS A 198 -3.64 -26.99 -13.14
CA LYS A 198 -4.24 -26.30 -11.98
C LYS A 198 -3.51 -24.99 -11.66
N TYR A 199 -2.18 -24.99 -11.61
CA TYR A 199 -1.37 -23.80 -11.36
C TYR A 199 -1.47 -22.77 -12.50
N ILE A 200 -1.46 -23.22 -13.75
CA ILE A 200 -1.57 -22.35 -14.92
C ILE A 200 -2.97 -21.71 -15.01
N LYS A 201 -4.03 -22.45 -14.67
CA LYS A 201 -5.41 -21.93 -14.61
C LYS A 201 -5.62 -20.97 -13.43
N ASP A 202 -4.93 -21.17 -12.32
CA ASP A 202 -5.00 -20.28 -11.15
C ASP A 202 -4.33 -18.91 -11.37
N ASP A 203 -3.28 -18.83 -12.20
CA ASP A 203 -2.50 -17.60 -12.46
C ASP A 203 -2.40 -17.25 -13.97
N ILE A 204 -3.41 -16.54 -14.47
CA ILE A 204 -3.51 -16.17 -15.89
C ILE A 204 -2.81 -14.81 -16.11
N LYS A 205 -1.76 -14.82 -16.95
CA LYS A 205 -0.99 -13.63 -17.30
C LYS A 205 -0.86 -13.43 -18.81
N PHE A 206 -1.31 -12.27 -19.29
CA PHE A 206 -1.19 -11.81 -20.66
C PHE A 206 -0.13 -10.71 -20.78
N ARG A 207 0.95 -10.97 -21.54
CA ARG A 207 2.04 -10.01 -21.83
C ARG A 207 2.12 -9.60 -23.30
N LYS A 208 1.48 -10.39 -24.17
CA LYS A 208 1.38 -10.16 -25.61
C LYS A 208 -0.09 -10.16 -25.99
N PHE A 209 -0.47 -9.25 -26.88
CA PHE A 209 -1.87 -9.09 -27.28
C PHE A 209 -2.36 -10.28 -28.13
N GLU A 210 -1.46 -10.91 -28.89
CA GLU A 210 -1.75 -12.12 -29.65
C GLU A 210 -2.24 -13.26 -28.76
N ASN A 211 -1.73 -13.37 -27.53
CA ASN A 211 -2.17 -14.41 -26.59
C ASN A 211 -3.61 -14.15 -26.11
N VAL A 212 -4.00 -12.89 -25.98
CA VAL A 212 -5.39 -12.50 -25.69
C VAL A 212 -6.28 -12.90 -26.87
N ARG A 213 -5.84 -12.60 -28.10
CA ARG A 213 -6.56 -12.99 -29.32
C ARG A 213 -6.66 -14.50 -29.51
N LYS A 214 -5.64 -15.28 -29.16
CA LYS A 214 -5.70 -16.75 -29.23
C LYS A 214 -6.60 -17.34 -28.15
N PHE A 215 -6.69 -16.69 -27.00
CA PHE A 215 -7.55 -17.11 -25.91
C PHE A 215 -9.04 -16.94 -26.26
N ILE A 216 -9.42 -15.93 -27.05
CA ILE A 216 -10.83 -15.65 -27.40
C ILE A 216 -11.49 -16.77 -28.25
N PRO A 217 -10.89 -17.31 -29.34
CA PRO A 217 -11.43 -18.44 -30.11
C PRO A 217 -11.40 -19.77 -29.35
N TYR A 218 -10.32 -20.05 -28.60
CA TYR A 218 -10.30 -21.17 -27.65
C TYR A 218 -11.42 -21.04 -26.61
N SER A 219 -11.72 -19.80 -26.24
CA SER A 219 -12.86 -19.42 -25.40
C SER A 219 -14.21 -19.52 -26.11
N LYS A 220 -14.31 -19.89 -27.39
CA LYS A 220 -15.61 -20.18 -28.04
C LYS A 220 -15.86 -21.67 -28.25
N ASN A 221 -14.80 -22.50 -28.34
CA ASN A 221 -14.94 -23.90 -28.74
C ASN A 221 -14.97 -24.94 -27.59
N ASN A 222 -14.40 -24.65 -26.40
CA ASN A 222 -14.38 -25.61 -25.28
C ASN A 222 -15.46 -25.33 -24.21
N GLU A 223 -16.10 -26.34 -23.62
CA GLU A 223 -17.19 -26.18 -22.63
C GLU A 223 -16.75 -25.81 -21.18
N GLY A 224 -15.48 -25.46 -20.95
CA GLY A 224 -14.97 -25.13 -19.62
C GLY A 224 -14.95 -23.63 -19.30
N THR A 225 -15.54 -23.23 -18.16
CA THR A 225 -15.26 -21.94 -17.52
C THR A 225 -13.96 -22.02 -16.72
N ILE A 226 -13.23 -20.90 -16.59
CA ILE A 226 -12.00 -20.83 -15.81
C ILE A 226 -12.22 -19.92 -14.62
N SER A 227 -11.81 -20.36 -13.43
CA SER A 227 -11.92 -19.59 -12.19
C SER A 227 -10.53 -19.27 -11.62
N PRO A 228 -9.81 -18.29 -12.19
CA PRO A 228 -8.45 -17.97 -11.77
C PRO A 228 -8.43 -17.24 -10.42
N LYS A 229 -7.36 -17.46 -9.65
CA LYS A 229 -7.02 -16.64 -8.47
C LYS A 229 -6.35 -15.33 -8.86
N THR A 230 -5.59 -15.33 -9.95
CA THR A 230 -4.91 -14.14 -10.47
C THR A 230 -5.18 -13.97 -11.95
N LEU A 231 -5.57 -12.75 -12.34
CA LEU A 231 -5.74 -12.35 -13.72
C LEU A 231 -4.96 -11.06 -13.97
N SER A 232 -3.96 -11.11 -14.85
CA SER A 232 -3.07 -9.98 -15.10
C SER A 232 -2.84 -9.72 -16.60
N PHE A 233 -2.89 -8.45 -16.98
CA PHE A 233 -2.58 -7.94 -18.30
C PHE A 233 -1.45 -6.91 -18.18
N TYR A 234 -0.40 -7.06 -18.98
CA TYR A 234 0.82 -6.24 -18.88
C TYR A 234 1.12 -5.53 -20.19
N ARG A 235 1.11 -4.19 -20.13
CA ARG A 235 1.57 -3.28 -21.19
C ARG A 235 0.89 -3.53 -22.54
N LEU A 236 -0.42 -3.83 -22.51
CA LEU A 236 -1.19 -4.13 -23.72
C LEU A 236 -1.92 -2.87 -24.20
N ASN A 237 -1.26 -2.06 -25.03
CA ASN A 237 -1.81 -0.80 -25.55
C ASN A 237 -2.97 -1.01 -26.54
N GLU A 238 -2.92 -2.11 -27.28
CA GLU A 238 -3.93 -2.51 -28.27
C GLU A 238 -5.20 -3.09 -27.62
N LEU A 239 -5.13 -3.45 -26.34
CA LEU A 239 -6.25 -4.01 -25.60
C LEU A 239 -7.37 -2.98 -25.48
N ARG A 240 -8.59 -3.41 -25.78
CA ARG A 240 -9.82 -2.60 -25.80
C ARG A 240 -10.90 -3.30 -24.99
N GLN A 241 -11.91 -2.54 -24.57
CA GLN A 241 -12.98 -3.06 -23.71
C GLN A 241 -13.70 -4.27 -24.32
N HIS A 242 -13.91 -4.30 -25.64
CA HIS A 242 -14.58 -5.43 -26.30
C HIS A 242 -13.83 -6.76 -26.10
N HIS A 243 -12.50 -6.76 -26.19
CA HIS A 243 -11.70 -7.96 -25.93
C HIS A 243 -11.88 -8.47 -24.49
N ILE A 244 -11.95 -7.56 -23.52
CA ILE A 244 -12.20 -7.93 -22.13
C ILE A 244 -13.61 -8.49 -21.94
N ASN A 245 -14.60 -7.91 -22.62
CA ASN A 245 -15.98 -8.38 -22.58
C ASN A 245 -16.15 -9.76 -23.27
N GLU A 246 -15.34 -10.08 -24.28
CA GLU A 246 -15.34 -11.42 -24.88
C GLU A 246 -14.77 -12.45 -23.90
N ILE A 247 -13.65 -12.11 -23.26
CA ILE A 247 -12.99 -12.96 -22.25
C ILE A 247 -13.85 -13.13 -21.00
N SER A 248 -14.64 -12.11 -20.65
CA SER A 248 -15.44 -12.11 -19.43
C SER A 248 -16.53 -13.18 -19.41
N SER A 249 -16.96 -13.67 -20.58
CA SER A 249 -17.92 -14.78 -20.69
C SER A 249 -17.42 -16.09 -20.10
N LYS A 250 -16.10 -16.30 -20.00
CA LYS A 250 -15.50 -17.54 -19.53
C LYS A 250 -14.75 -17.45 -18.22
N ILE A 251 -14.44 -16.23 -17.77
CA ILE A 251 -13.74 -16.02 -16.51
C ILE A 251 -14.75 -15.86 -15.39
N ILE A 252 -14.77 -16.84 -14.49
CA ILE A 252 -15.48 -16.75 -13.22
C ILE A 252 -14.59 -16.00 -12.24
N THR A 253 -15.01 -14.82 -11.80
CA THR A 253 -14.22 -13.94 -10.93
C THR A 253 -14.44 -14.14 -9.43
N SER A 254 -15.26 -15.12 -9.01
CA SER A 254 -15.55 -15.41 -7.60
C SER A 254 -14.34 -15.80 -6.76
N ASN A 255 -13.36 -16.50 -7.37
CA ASN A 255 -12.12 -16.91 -6.71
C ASN A 255 -10.97 -15.91 -6.91
N LEU A 256 -11.21 -14.78 -7.58
CA LEU A 256 -10.16 -13.85 -7.95
C LEU A 256 -9.63 -13.11 -6.72
N ILE A 257 -8.37 -13.35 -6.39
CA ILE A 257 -7.63 -12.67 -5.31
C ILE A 257 -6.92 -11.42 -5.86
N LYS A 258 -6.45 -11.49 -7.12
CA LYS A 258 -5.69 -10.40 -7.76
C LYS A 258 -6.16 -10.12 -9.18
N LEU A 259 -6.56 -8.87 -9.42
CA LEU A 259 -6.83 -8.33 -10.75
C LEU A 259 -5.81 -7.25 -11.11
N GLN A 260 -5.16 -7.39 -12.26
CA GLN A 260 -4.14 -6.45 -12.70
C GLN A 260 -4.31 -6.03 -14.17
N PHE A 261 -4.50 -4.74 -14.40
CA PHE A 261 -4.39 -4.05 -15.69
C PHE A 261 -3.20 -3.09 -15.64
N TYR A 262 -2.00 -3.63 -15.81
CA TYR A 262 -0.77 -2.86 -15.68
C TYR A 262 -0.43 -2.19 -17.02
N ILE A 263 -0.60 -0.87 -17.11
CA ILE A 263 -0.35 -0.08 -18.33
C ILE A 263 -1.20 -0.62 -19.48
N CYS A 264 -2.49 -0.81 -19.20
CA CYS A 264 -3.52 -1.13 -20.20
C CYS A 264 -4.49 0.06 -20.24
N PRO A 265 -4.22 1.11 -21.05
CA PRO A 265 -4.84 2.42 -20.87
C PRO A 265 -6.34 2.48 -21.21
N ASN A 266 -6.84 1.55 -22.02
CA ASN A 266 -8.15 1.65 -22.67
C ASN A 266 -9.17 0.60 -22.19
N VAL A 267 -8.95 -0.01 -21.02
CA VAL A 267 -9.82 -1.06 -20.47
C VAL A 267 -10.12 -0.83 -19.00
N ALA A 268 -11.33 -1.17 -18.57
CA ALA A 268 -11.69 -1.25 -17.16
C ALA A 268 -12.26 -2.65 -16.85
N PRO A 269 -12.24 -3.08 -15.59
CA PRO A 269 -12.96 -4.28 -15.18
C PRO A 269 -14.44 -4.15 -15.58
N PRO A 270 -15.03 -5.13 -16.27
CA PRO A 270 -16.45 -5.11 -16.61
C PRO A 270 -17.32 -5.03 -15.35
N MET A 271 -18.38 -4.22 -15.40
CA MET A 271 -19.26 -3.99 -14.25
C MET A 271 -19.91 -5.28 -13.72
N HIS A 272 -20.20 -6.24 -14.59
CA HIS A 272 -20.80 -7.52 -14.20
C HIS A 272 -19.85 -8.40 -13.38
N TRP A 273 -18.53 -8.12 -13.37
CA TRP A 273 -17.61 -8.82 -12.46
C TRP A 273 -17.74 -8.37 -11.01
N PHE A 274 -18.27 -7.18 -10.74
CA PHE A 274 -18.16 -6.55 -9.42
C PHE A 274 -18.86 -7.37 -8.35
N PRO A 275 -20.12 -7.84 -8.53
CA PRO A 275 -20.81 -8.67 -7.53
C PRO A 275 -20.07 -9.96 -7.18
N HIS A 276 -19.15 -10.42 -8.04
CA HIS A 276 -18.40 -11.64 -7.85
C HIS A 276 -17.02 -11.40 -7.22
N PHE A 277 -16.58 -10.18 -6.93
CA PHE A 277 -15.27 -9.92 -6.32
C PHE A 277 -15.21 -10.18 -4.80
N THR A 278 -15.82 -11.26 -4.34
CA THR A 278 -15.93 -11.60 -2.91
C THR A 278 -14.59 -11.84 -2.23
N ASN A 279 -13.60 -12.34 -2.98
CA ASN A 279 -12.26 -12.68 -2.48
C ASN A 279 -11.16 -11.71 -2.95
N LEU A 280 -11.51 -10.61 -3.62
CA LEU A 280 -10.51 -9.74 -4.24
C LEU A 280 -9.73 -8.96 -3.17
N GLN A 281 -8.42 -9.19 -3.13
CA GLN A 281 -7.50 -8.53 -2.19
C GLN A 281 -6.57 -7.54 -2.88
N LYS A 282 -6.29 -7.71 -4.18
CA LYS A 282 -5.34 -6.87 -4.91
C LYS A 282 -5.95 -6.35 -6.20
N LEU A 283 -6.10 -5.04 -6.30
CA LEU A 283 -6.56 -4.34 -7.50
C LEU A 283 -5.47 -3.40 -8.00
N ILE A 284 -4.87 -3.72 -9.14
CA ILE A 284 -3.76 -2.98 -9.72
C ILE A 284 -4.17 -2.51 -11.12
N ILE A 285 -4.50 -1.24 -11.28
CA ILE A 285 -4.91 -0.66 -12.55
C ILE A 285 -4.08 0.60 -12.75
N THR A 286 -3.00 0.51 -13.53
CA THR A 286 -2.04 1.62 -13.69
C THR A 286 -2.08 2.20 -15.10
N GLY A 287 -1.92 3.52 -15.21
CA GLY A 287 -1.86 4.23 -16.49
C GLY A 287 -3.18 4.20 -17.25
N ASN A 288 -4.30 4.11 -16.53
CA ASN A 288 -5.61 3.91 -17.12
C ASN A 288 -6.33 5.22 -17.46
N LYS A 289 -7.05 5.25 -18.59
CA LYS A 289 -7.80 6.41 -19.08
C LYS A 289 -9.32 6.17 -19.10
N LYS A 290 -9.79 4.97 -18.73
CA LYS A 290 -11.20 4.58 -18.72
C LYS A 290 -11.78 4.47 -17.31
N LEU A 291 -10.95 4.11 -16.33
CA LEU A 291 -11.29 4.06 -14.93
C LEU A 291 -11.51 5.47 -14.40
N ASP A 292 -12.66 5.70 -13.81
CA ASP A 292 -13.12 6.97 -13.26
C ASP A 292 -13.74 6.78 -11.87
N ASP A 293 -14.17 7.87 -11.24
CA ASP A 293 -14.80 7.83 -9.92
C ASP A 293 -16.11 7.05 -9.91
N THR A 294 -16.92 7.12 -10.99
CA THR A 294 -18.19 6.40 -11.06
C THR A 294 -18.00 4.89 -11.01
N THR A 295 -16.96 4.39 -11.69
CA THR A 295 -16.57 2.99 -11.66
C THR A 295 -16.08 2.59 -10.26
N LEU A 296 -15.22 3.39 -9.64
CA LEU A 296 -14.69 3.11 -8.31
C LEU A 296 -15.78 3.10 -7.23
N ILE A 297 -16.72 4.04 -7.28
CA ILE A 297 -17.84 4.12 -6.33
C ILE A 297 -18.70 2.86 -6.41
N ARG A 298 -19.03 2.40 -7.63
CA ARG A 298 -19.82 1.18 -7.83
C ARG A 298 -19.04 -0.08 -7.43
N LEU A 299 -17.73 -0.07 -7.60
CA LEU A 299 -16.86 -1.19 -7.24
C LEU A 299 -16.67 -1.31 -5.71
N ALA A 300 -16.57 -0.18 -5.00
CA ALA A 300 -16.13 -0.12 -3.61
C ALA A 300 -16.90 -1.05 -2.65
N SER A 301 -18.23 -1.11 -2.77
CA SER A 301 -19.07 -1.95 -1.91
C SER A 301 -18.90 -3.45 -2.14
N HIS A 302 -18.26 -3.85 -3.25
CA HIS A 302 -18.10 -5.26 -3.64
C HIS A 302 -16.72 -5.82 -3.32
N ILE A 303 -15.79 -5.02 -2.79
CA ILE A 303 -14.40 -5.42 -2.52
C ILE A 303 -13.96 -5.10 -1.07
N PRO A 304 -14.74 -5.46 -0.04
CA PRO A 304 -14.43 -5.10 1.35
C PRO A 304 -13.10 -5.69 1.87
N ASN A 305 -12.64 -6.78 1.26
CA ASN A 305 -11.40 -7.48 1.58
C ASN A 305 -10.16 -6.93 0.87
N LEU A 306 -10.26 -5.75 0.22
CA LEU A 306 -9.16 -5.17 -0.53
C LEU A 306 -7.99 -4.80 0.40
N ILE A 307 -6.82 -5.37 0.14
CA ILE A 307 -5.56 -5.13 0.88
C ILE A 307 -4.62 -4.21 0.10
N THR A 308 -4.62 -4.31 -1.23
CA THR A 308 -3.71 -3.57 -2.11
C THR A 308 -4.47 -2.88 -3.24
N LEU A 309 -4.27 -1.56 -3.33
CA LEU A 309 -4.76 -0.72 -4.41
C LEU A 309 -3.59 0.01 -5.08
N ASP A 310 -3.47 -0.11 -6.39
CA ASP A 310 -2.52 0.67 -7.17
C ASP A 310 -3.21 1.26 -8.40
N LEU A 311 -3.46 2.57 -8.34
CA LEU A 311 -4.12 3.39 -9.35
C LEU A 311 -3.20 4.48 -9.88
N ARG A 312 -1.88 4.23 -9.93
CA ARG A 312 -0.92 5.18 -10.46
C ARG A 312 -1.26 5.59 -11.89
N ALA A 313 -1.10 6.87 -12.19
CA ALA A 313 -1.34 7.46 -13.50
C ALA A 313 -2.77 7.23 -14.07
N CYS A 314 -3.75 6.96 -13.22
CA CYS A 314 -5.17 6.98 -13.57
C CYS A 314 -5.69 8.41 -13.54
N VAL A 315 -5.91 9.00 -14.72
CA VAL A 315 -6.12 10.45 -14.86
C VAL A 315 -7.56 10.91 -14.56
N ASN A 316 -8.54 10.00 -14.65
CA ASN A 316 -9.95 10.33 -14.41
C ASN A 316 -10.43 9.93 -13.00
N VAL A 317 -9.50 9.51 -12.12
CA VAL A 317 -9.79 9.17 -10.72
C VAL A 317 -9.39 10.34 -9.83
N SER A 318 -10.36 10.83 -9.07
CA SER A 318 -10.22 11.92 -8.11
C SER A 318 -10.45 11.47 -6.66
N ASP A 319 -10.45 12.43 -5.73
CA ASP A 319 -10.74 12.21 -4.33
C ASP A 319 -12.08 11.48 -4.11
N LEU A 320 -13.10 11.71 -4.96
CA LEU A 320 -14.41 11.08 -4.81
C LEU A 320 -14.33 9.55 -4.86
N GLY A 321 -13.62 9.01 -5.86
CA GLY A 321 -13.45 7.56 -5.99
C GLY A 321 -12.62 6.98 -4.85
N ILE A 322 -11.55 7.67 -4.43
CA ILE A 322 -10.67 7.19 -3.36
C ILE A 322 -11.37 7.25 -1.99
N ILE A 323 -12.14 8.29 -1.69
CA ILE A 323 -12.95 8.37 -0.47
C ILE A 323 -13.92 7.20 -0.42
N SER A 324 -14.61 6.90 -1.53
CA SER A 324 -15.53 5.77 -1.60
C SER A 324 -14.83 4.44 -1.32
N ILE A 325 -13.66 4.20 -1.92
CA ILE A 325 -12.86 3.00 -1.63
C ILE A 325 -12.46 2.96 -0.15
N ALA A 326 -11.93 4.05 0.40
CA ALA A 326 -11.48 4.10 1.78
C ALA A 326 -12.62 3.77 2.76
N MET A 327 -13.84 4.26 2.52
CA MET A 327 -15.00 4.01 3.37
C MET A 327 -15.49 2.55 3.34
N HIS A 328 -15.27 1.82 2.25
CA HIS A 328 -15.77 0.43 2.09
C HIS A 328 -14.68 -0.64 2.22
N CYS A 329 -13.41 -0.26 2.21
CA CYS A 329 -12.26 -1.19 2.24
C CYS A 329 -11.39 -0.97 3.50
N PRO A 330 -11.87 -1.34 4.70
CA PRO A 330 -11.17 -1.06 5.96
C PRO A 330 -9.81 -1.77 6.07
N HIS A 331 -9.66 -2.93 5.42
CA HIS A 331 -8.44 -3.74 5.44
C HIS A 331 -7.35 -3.29 4.46
N LEU A 332 -7.52 -2.14 3.81
CA LEU A 332 -6.56 -1.62 2.84
C LEU A 332 -5.23 -1.28 3.54
N LYS A 333 -4.14 -1.93 3.13
CA LYS A 333 -2.79 -1.74 3.70
C LYS A 333 -1.83 -1.02 2.75
N LEU A 334 -2.00 -1.18 1.44
CA LEU A 334 -1.17 -0.52 0.43
C LEU A 334 -2.05 0.26 -0.53
N CYS A 335 -1.78 1.56 -0.65
CA CYS A 335 -2.47 2.43 -1.59
C CYS A 335 -1.47 3.27 -2.38
N ASN A 336 -1.43 3.10 -3.71
CA ASN A 336 -0.57 3.89 -4.59
C ASN A 336 -1.41 4.68 -5.60
N LEU A 337 -1.35 6.01 -5.49
CA LEU A 337 -2.15 6.97 -6.22
C LEU A 337 -1.31 7.97 -7.00
N GLY A 338 -0.01 7.70 -7.20
CA GLY A 338 0.89 8.64 -7.87
C GLY A 338 0.34 9.18 -9.20
N ARG A 339 0.57 10.47 -9.47
CA ARG A 339 0.11 11.19 -10.65
C ARG A 339 1.29 11.76 -11.42
N HIS A 340 1.08 12.01 -12.71
CA HIS A 340 2.00 12.85 -13.47
C HIS A 340 1.87 14.30 -12.97
N LYS A 341 2.98 15.04 -12.96
CA LYS A 341 3.04 16.44 -12.54
C LYS A 341 1.92 17.26 -13.23
N ASN A 342 1.21 18.07 -12.45
CA ASN A 342 0.09 18.94 -12.86
C ASN A 342 -1.22 18.22 -13.28
N LYS A 343 -1.33 16.89 -13.10
CA LYS A 343 -2.61 16.18 -13.27
C LYS A 343 -3.29 16.06 -11.91
N SER A 344 -4.15 17.03 -11.62
CA SER A 344 -4.88 17.15 -10.36
C SER A 344 -6.08 16.20 -10.29
N GLY A 345 -6.39 15.77 -9.08
CA GLY A 345 -7.54 14.91 -8.77
C GLY A 345 -7.40 14.28 -7.40
N ILE A 346 -6.17 14.04 -6.94
CA ILE A 346 -5.86 13.48 -5.63
C ILE A 346 -5.25 14.58 -4.76
N THR A 347 -5.94 14.91 -3.67
CA THR A 347 -5.56 15.96 -2.73
C THR A 347 -5.45 15.42 -1.29
N ASN A 348 -5.32 16.33 -0.32
CA ASN A 348 -5.41 16.02 1.09
C ASN A 348 -6.68 15.23 1.46
N LEU A 349 -7.80 15.39 0.72
CA LEU A 349 -9.05 14.69 1.01
C LEU A 349 -8.89 13.16 0.91
N SER A 350 -8.30 12.66 -0.19
CA SER A 350 -7.96 11.24 -0.33
C SER A 350 -7.07 10.75 0.80
N LEU A 351 -6.01 11.49 1.10
CA LEU A 351 -5.04 11.13 2.12
C LEU A 351 -5.69 11.04 3.51
N VAL A 352 -6.51 12.02 3.87
CA VAL A 352 -7.25 12.02 5.15
C VAL A 352 -8.27 10.90 5.22
N ALA A 353 -8.99 10.61 4.13
CA ALA A 353 -9.94 9.49 4.09
C ALA A 353 -9.24 8.14 4.27
N LEU A 354 -8.09 7.93 3.62
CA LEU A 354 -7.26 6.75 3.83
C LEU A 354 -6.82 6.64 5.29
N GLY A 355 -6.35 7.74 5.90
CA GLY A 355 -5.98 7.75 7.31
C GLY A 355 -7.15 7.47 8.25
N LYS A 356 -8.37 7.92 7.91
CA LYS A 356 -9.54 7.81 8.77
C LYS A 356 -10.22 6.44 8.73
N TYR A 357 -10.30 5.83 7.54
CA TYR A 357 -11.19 4.68 7.31
C TYR A 357 -10.45 3.37 7.02
N THR A 358 -9.11 3.38 6.95
CA THR A 358 -8.33 2.20 6.56
C THR A 358 -7.11 1.97 7.46
N GLU A 359 -6.49 0.80 7.31
CA GLU A 359 -5.26 0.41 8.01
C GLU A 359 -4.00 0.60 7.15
N VAL A 360 -3.96 1.65 6.31
CA VAL A 360 -2.86 1.83 5.34
C VAL A 360 -1.50 1.95 6.02
N GLU A 361 -0.59 1.06 5.63
CA GLU A 361 0.81 1.02 6.06
C GLU A 361 1.76 1.58 4.99
N THR A 362 1.36 1.50 3.72
CA THR A 362 2.15 1.96 2.57
C THR A 362 1.34 2.89 1.69
N ILE A 363 1.80 4.12 1.52
CA ILE A 363 1.14 5.15 0.72
C ILE A 363 2.08 5.72 -0.33
N GLY A 364 1.65 5.69 -1.59
CA GLY A 364 2.32 6.36 -2.71
C GLY A 364 1.48 7.50 -3.26
N LEU A 365 1.97 8.74 -3.13
CA LEU A 365 1.29 9.98 -3.54
C LEU A 365 2.20 10.85 -4.43
N ALA A 366 3.18 10.23 -5.10
CA ALA A 366 4.12 10.98 -5.93
C ALA A 366 3.39 11.83 -6.99
N GLY A 367 3.68 13.13 -7.05
CA GLY A 367 3.07 14.08 -7.98
C GLY A 367 1.61 14.45 -7.66
N CYS A 368 1.06 14.01 -6.53
CA CYS A 368 -0.29 14.41 -6.08
C CYS A 368 -0.28 15.80 -5.41
N ASP A 369 -1.46 16.40 -5.28
CA ASP A 369 -1.63 17.75 -4.73
C ASP A 369 -1.75 17.73 -3.19
N ILE A 370 -0.68 17.29 -2.53
CA ILE A 370 -0.62 17.13 -1.08
C ILE A 370 0.12 18.31 -0.44
N SER A 371 -0.47 18.88 0.60
CA SER A 371 0.14 19.95 1.40
C SER A 371 0.42 19.52 2.84
N ASP A 372 1.13 20.36 3.58
CA ASP A 372 1.49 20.09 4.97
C ASP A 372 0.27 19.75 5.84
N ALA A 373 -0.85 20.44 5.62
CA ALA A 373 -2.11 20.20 6.34
C ALA A 373 -2.61 18.75 6.18
N GLY A 374 -2.51 18.18 4.98
CA GLY A 374 -2.91 16.80 4.72
C GLY A 374 -2.02 15.79 5.44
N ILE A 375 -0.71 16.02 5.44
CA ILE A 375 0.25 15.17 6.15
C ILE A 375 0.00 15.22 7.67
N TRP A 376 -0.23 16.41 8.22
CA TRP A 376 -0.56 16.58 9.65
C TRP A 376 -1.82 15.82 10.04
N GLU A 377 -2.89 15.96 9.26
CA GLU A 377 -4.15 15.33 9.59
C GLU A 377 -4.06 13.80 9.44
N PHE A 378 -3.40 13.31 8.39
CA PHE A 378 -3.09 11.90 8.25
C PHE A 378 -2.28 11.35 9.43
N ALA A 379 -1.23 12.07 9.85
CA ALA A 379 -0.36 11.63 10.94
C ALA A 379 -1.12 11.44 12.26
N LYS A 380 -2.10 12.30 12.55
CA LYS A 380 -2.97 12.17 13.74
C LYS A 380 -3.89 10.95 13.65
N LEU A 381 -4.38 10.65 12.45
CA LEU A 381 -5.35 9.58 12.23
C LEU A 381 -4.68 8.20 12.16
N ASN A 382 -3.56 8.09 11.43
CA ASN A 382 -2.95 6.80 11.09
C ASN A 382 -1.41 6.81 11.04
N GLY A 383 -0.76 7.81 11.64
CA GLY A 383 0.71 7.91 11.63
C GLY A 383 1.42 6.72 12.28
N ASN A 384 0.78 6.10 13.30
CA ASN A 384 1.32 4.94 14.01
C ASN A 384 1.43 3.68 13.12
N ASN A 385 0.58 3.50 12.12
CA ASN A 385 0.62 2.31 11.25
C ASN A 385 1.51 2.50 10.02
N LEU A 386 1.87 3.75 9.69
CA LEU A 386 2.60 4.07 8.47
C LEU A 386 4.04 3.50 8.51
N LYS A 387 4.35 2.63 7.54
CA LYS A 387 5.66 2.01 7.33
C LYS A 387 6.38 2.59 6.11
N ARG A 388 5.64 2.98 5.06
CA ARG A 388 6.21 3.58 3.85
C ARG A 388 5.38 4.75 3.35
N LEU A 389 6.05 5.87 3.10
CA LEU A 389 5.45 7.06 2.50
C LEU A 389 6.28 7.54 1.32
N SER A 390 5.66 7.63 0.14
CA SER A 390 6.24 8.30 -1.02
C SER A 390 5.42 9.54 -1.37
N ILE A 391 6.05 10.70 -1.30
CA ILE A 391 5.48 12.02 -1.60
C ILE A 391 6.40 12.79 -2.57
N ASN A 392 7.14 12.05 -3.40
CA ASN A 392 8.02 12.61 -4.42
C ASN A 392 7.26 13.62 -5.31
N ASN A 393 7.83 14.79 -5.60
CA ASN A 393 7.23 15.84 -6.45
C ASN A 393 5.90 16.41 -5.89
N CYS A 394 5.63 16.34 -4.58
CA CYS A 394 4.51 17.04 -3.95
C CYS A 394 4.93 18.48 -3.59
N ASN A 395 4.85 19.39 -4.56
CA ASN A 395 5.48 20.71 -4.50
C ASN A 395 4.90 21.69 -3.45
N LYS A 396 3.81 21.33 -2.74
CA LYS A 396 3.23 22.15 -1.66
C LYS A 396 3.75 21.78 -0.27
N LEU A 397 4.65 20.80 -0.17
CA LEU A 397 5.24 20.36 1.11
C LEU A 397 6.45 21.20 1.47
N THR A 398 6.47 21.66 2.72
CA THR A 398 7.52 22.53 3.26
C THR A 398 8.17 21.90 4.51
N ASP A 399 9.02 22.67 5.17
CA ASP A 399 9.63 22.30 6.46
C ASP A 399 8.60 22.10 7.60
N TYR A 400 7.35 22.55 7.42
CA TYR A 400 6.31 22.54 8.45
C TYR A 400 5.54 21.21 8.61
N SER A 401 5.81 20.17 7.82
CA SER A 401 5.16 18.86 7.97
C SER A 401 6.11 17.75 8.39
N ILE A 402 6.72 17.06 7.41
CA ILE A 402 7.44 15.80 7.62
C ILE A 402 8.60 15.95 8.63
N PRO A 403 9.47 16.98 8.57
CA PRO A 403 10.54 17.13 9.57
C PRO A 403 9.98 17.23 11.00
N ILE A 404 8.96 18.06 11.20
CA ILE A 404 8.36 18.30 12.51
C ILE A 404 7.66 17.04 13.04
N LEU A 405 6.80 16.43 12.22
CA LEU A 405 6.04 15.23 12.60
C LEU A 405 6.94 14.07 12.99
N ILE A 406 8.03 13.87 12.24
CA ILE A 406 9.03 12.87 12.56
C ILE A 406 9.78 13.22 13.86
N GLY A 407 10.13 14.51 14.06
CA GLY A 407 10.77 14.99 15.29
C GLY A 407 9.92 14.75 16.55
N PHE A 408 8.59 14.83 16.41
CA PHE A 408 7.63 14.52 17.48
C PHE A 408 7.16 13.05 17.47
N ASN A 409 7.82 12.17 16.70
CA ASN A 409 7.54 10.73 16.67
C ASN A 409 6.09 10.36 16.28
N TYR A 410 5.45 11.14 15.39
CA TYR A 410 4.13 10.79 14.84
C TYR A 410 4.18 9.61 13.85
N PHE A 411 5.37 9.22 13.39
CA PHE A 411 5.59 8.08 12.48
C PHE A 411 6.56 7.06 13.08
N PRO A 412 6.20 6.42 14.21
CA PRO A 412 7.11 5.55 14.95
C PRO A 412 7.51 4.30 14.16
N ASN A 413 6.68 3.83 13.22
CA ASN A 413 6.92 2.61 12.44
C ASN A 413 7.46 2.87 11.02
N LEU A 414 7.80 4.13 10.70
CA LEU A 414 8.29 4.50 9.37
C LEU A 414 9.63 3.83 9.08
N ALA A 415 9.65 3.02 8.02
CA ALA A 415 10.81 2.32 7.51
C ALA A 415 11.32 2.92 6.20
N VAL A 416 10.44 3.47 5.36
CA VAL A 416 10.83 4.11 4.10
C VAL A 416 10.10 5.43 3.86
N LEU A 417 10.86 6.48 3.57
CA LEU A 417 10.39 7.81 3.23
C LEU A 417 11.01 8.24 1.90
N GLU A 418 10.18 8.52 0.90
CA GLU A 418 10.61 9.00 -0.41
C GLU A 418 10.09 10.44 -0.60
N ILE A 419 11.02 11.39 -0.64
CA ILE A 419 10.78 12.85 -0.59
C ILE A 419 11.57 13.59 -1.68
N LYS A 420 11.75 12.96 -2.85
CA LYS A 420 12.45 13.55 -4.01
C LYS A 420 11.71 14.77 -4.52
N ASN A 421 12.47 15.76 -5.00
CA ASN A 421 11.94 16.95 -5.68
C ASN A 421 10.88 17.71 -4.87
N LEU A 422 11.10 17.86 -3.56
CA LEU A 422 10.32 18.74 -2.69
C LEU A 422 11.04 20.07 -2.55
N ASP A 423 10.82 21.01 -3.48
CA ASP A 423 11.65 22.22 -3.59
C ASP A 423 11.58 23.15 -2.36
N LEU A 424 10.44 23.16 -1.65
CA LEU A 424 10.23 23.98 -0.45
C LEU A 424 10.72 23.32 0.85
N LEU A 425 11.25 22.09 0.77
CA LEU A 425 11.87 21.41 1.91
C LEU A 425 13.35 21.79 1.97
N THR A 426 13.72 22.60 2.97
CA THR A 426 15.07 23.15 3.14
C THR A 426 15.72 22.73 4.46
N ASP A 427 14.94 22.61 5.54
CA ASP A 427 15.42 22.15 6.84
C ASP A 427 15.31 20.62 6.97
N VAL A 428 16.47 19.97 6.95
CA VAL A 428 16.60 18.50 7.06
C VAL A 428 17.07 18.04 8.43
N LYS A 429 17.22 18.94 9.42
CA LYS A 429 17.78 18.64 10.75
C LYS A 429 17.05 17.50 11.43
N TRP A 430 15.72 17.55 11.45
CA TRP A 430 14.91 16.50 12.07
C TRP A 430 14.95 15.18 11.29
N LEU A 431 15.10 15.22 9.97
CA LEU A 431 15.26 14.01 9.15
C LEU A 431 16.57 13.28 9.50
N VAL A 432 17.67 14.03 9.63
CA VAL A 432 18.97 13.46 10.01
C VAL A 432 18.94 12.93 11.44
N ARG A 433 18.40 13.70 12.39
CA ARG A 433 18.24 13.25 13.78
C ARG A 433 17.41 11.97 13.88
N PHE A 434 16.30 11.90 13.16
CA PHE A 434 15.47 10.70 13.13
C PHE A 434 16.19 9.50 12.53
N LYS A 435 16.92 9.69 11.41
CA LYS A 435 17.71 8.63 10.80
C LYS A 435 18.77 8.07 11.77
N LEU A 436 19.48 8.95 12.47
CA LEU A 436 20.48 8.58 13.49
C LEU A 436 19.82 7.88 14.69
N TRP A 437 18.68 8.38 15.17
CA TRP A 437 17.92 7.77 16.25
C TRP A 437 17.43 6.37 15.89
N LYS A 438 16.83 6.19 14.70
CA LYS A 438 16.42 4.88 14.16
C LYS A 438 17.58 3.90 14.07
N LYS A 439 18.74 4.36 13.60
CA LYS A 439 19.98 3.57 13.57
C LYS A 439 20.42 3.15 14.98
N SER A 440 20.35 4.04 15.97
CA SER A 440 20.70 3.72 17.37
C SER A 440 19.77 2.69 18.02
N LYS A 441 18.55 2.54 17.50
CA LYS A 441 17.56 1.55 17.94
C LYS A 441 17.63 0.22 17.18
N ASN A 442 18.60 0.02 16.29
CA ASN A 442 18.69 -1.14 15.39
C ASN A 442 17.45 -1.33 14.48
N VAL A 443 16.74 -0.24 14.16
CA VAL A 443 15.60 -0.24 13.23
C VAL A 443 15.85 0.84 12.18
N PRO A 444 16.79 0.64 11.23
CA PRO A 444 17.18 1.69 10.29
C PRO A 444 16.02 2.12 9.39
N VAL A 445 15.98 3.41 9.07
CA VAL A 445 15.03 4.01 8.12
C VAL A 445 15.75 4.39 6.83
N LEU A 446 15.12 4.10 5.70
CA LEU A 446 15.51 4.60 4.39
C LEU A 446 14.83 5.94 4.14
N ILE A 447 15.62 7.01 4.02
CA ILE A 447 15.14 8.31 3.56
C ILE A 447 15.78 8.56 2.18
N ASP A 448 14.97 8.55 1.14
CA ASP A 448 15.38 8.82 -0.23
C ASP A 448 14.89 10.21 -0.66
N GLY A 449 15.77 11.20 -0.52
CA GLY A 449 15.50 12.58 -0.91
C GLY A 449 15.96 12.96 -2.31
N GLY A 450 16.54 12.02 -3.06
CA GLY A 450 17.24 12.35 -4.30
C GLY A 450 18.47 13.23 -4.06
N GLU A 451 19.09 13.71 -5.14
CA GLU A 451 20.40 14.38 -5.06
C GLU A 451 20.42 15.59 -4.12
N ARG A 452 19.45 16.51 -4.29
CA ARG A 452 19.40 17.78 -3.52
C ARG A 452 19.25 17.56 -2.02
N ILE A 453 18.21 16.83 -1.60
CA ILE A 453 17.92 16.62 -0.17
C ILE A 453 18.96 15.68 0.45
N ASN A 454 19.45 14.67 -0.26
CA ASN A 454 20.53 13.82 0.25
C ASN A 454 21.81 14.65 0.50
N LYS A 455 22.14 15.61 -0.37
CA LYS A 455 23.27 16.53 -0.16
C LYS A 455 23.06 17.42 1.08
N LEU A 456 21.85 17.96 1.28
CA LEU A 456 21.51 18.70 2.50
C LEU A 456 21.67 17.82 3.75
N MET A 457 21.17 16.59 3.71
CA MET A 457 21.26 15.65 4.83
C MET A 457 22.72 15.30 5.18
N VAL A 458 23.57 15.09 4.18
CA VAL A 458 25.01 14.86 4.40
C VAL A 458 25.67 16.08 5.03
N GLY A 459 25.33 17.29 4.57
CA GLY A 459 25.83 18.54 5.15
C GLY A 459 25.43 18.69 6.63
N GLU A 460 24.16 18.42 6.93
CA GLU A 460 23.64 18.53 8.30
C GLU A 460 24.18 17.45 9.22
N GLU A 461 24.41 16.23 8.73
CA GLU A 461 25.08 15.17 9.49
C GLU A 461 26.50 15.58 9.89
N LYS A 462 27.26 16.21 8.98
CA LYS A 462 28.59 16.77 9.29
C LYS A 462 28.50 17.87 10.34
N ARG A 463 27.49 18.75 10.25
CA ARG A 463 27.25 19.83 11.22
C ARG A 463 26.97 19.27 12.62
N ILE A 464 26.10 18.27 12.72
CA ILE A 464 25.79 17.58 13.98
C ILE A 464 27.04 16.93 14.57
N ARG A 465 27.83 16.21 13.75
CA ARG A 465 29.07 15.59 14.22
C ARG A 465 30.06 16.63 14.77
N ARG A 466 30.28 17.74 14.05
CA ARG A 466 31.16 18.82 14.51
C ARG A 466 30.67 19.43 15.82
N ASN A 467 29.36 19.66 15.95
CA ASN A 467 28.79 20.21 17.18
C ASN A 467 28.96 19.25 18.36
N ASN A 468 28.77 17.94 18.15
CA ASN A 468 28.99 16.94 19.20
C ASN A 468 30.46 16.86 19.60
N SER A 469 31.40 16.97 18.66
CA SER A 469 32.84 17.05 18.97
C SER A 469 33.18 18.29 19.80
N LEU A 470 32.59 19.44 19.49
CA LEU A 470 32.79 20.67 20.26
C LEU A 470 32.23 20.56 21.68
N LEU A 471 31.03 19.99 21.84
CA LEU A 471 30.44 19.74 23.15
C LEU A 471 31.32 18.80 23.98
N ALA A 472 31.77 17.69 23.41
CA ALA A 472 32.68 16.77 24.10
C ALA A 472 33.99 17.45 24.52
N LEU A 473 34.57 18.32 23.67
CA LEU A 473 35.75 19.10 24.01
C LEU A 473 35.49 20.08 25.16
N ASN A 474 34.33 20.74 25.16
CA ASN A 474 33.94 21.66 26.22
C ASN A 474 33.72 20.92 27.55
N ASP A 475 33.06 19.77 27.52
CA ASP A 475 32.82 18.93 28.69
C ASP A 475 34.14 18.40 29.27
N MET A 476 35.07 17.94 28.41
CA MET A 476 36.42 17.54 28.84
C MET A 476 37.20 18.72 29.43
N THR A 477 37.06 19.91 28.85
CA THR A 477 37.72 21.11 29.35
C THR A 477 37.15 21.52 30.71
N GLN A 478 35.83 21.44 30.91
CA GLN A 478 35.22 21.66 32.22
C GLN A 478 35.73 20.64 33.23
N TRP A 479 35.67 19.34 32.91
CA TRP A 479 36.11 18.28 33.81
C TRP A 479 37.58 18.41 34.22
N VAL A 480 38.50 18.70 33.29
CA VAL A 480 39.92 18.91 33.60
C VAL A 480 40.15 20.12 34.53
N ASN A 481 39.26 21.11 34.48
CA ASN A 481 39.37 22.32 35.27
C ASN A 481 38.44 22.33 36.50
N GLU A 482 37.70 21.25 36.75
CA GLU A 482 36.98 21.08 38.02
C GLU A 482 38.02 20.89 39.12
N ILE A 483 37.99 21.79 40.12
CA ILE A 483 38.86 21.68 41.29
C ILE A 483 38.41 20.44 42.06
N ASP A 484 39.32 19.50 42.31
CA ASP A 484 39.10 18.35 43.19
C ASP A 484 38.68 18.86 44.59
N ASN A 485 37.37 18.94 44.84
CA ASN A 485 36.81 19.23 46.15
C ASN A 485 36.82 17.96 47.02
N GLU A 486 37.92 17.21 47.04
CA GLU A 486 38.20 16.21 48.07
C GLU A 486 39.13 16.84 49.12
N LYS A 487 38.53 17.41 50.16
CA LYS A 487 39.14 17.63 51.48
C LYS A 487 38.17 17.23 52.57
#